data_AF-A0A7J9SVF3-F1
#
_entry.id   AF-A0A7J9SVF3-F1
#
_cell.length_a   1.000
_cell.length_b   1.000
_cell.length_c   1.000
_cell.angle_alpha   90.00
_cell.angle_beta   90.00
_cell.angle_gamma   90.00
#
_symmetry.space_group_name_H-M   'P 1'
#
loop_
_entity.id
_entity.type
_entity.pdbx_description
1 polymer ?
#
loop_
_entity_poly.entity_id
_entity_poly.type
_entity_poly.pdbx_seq_one_letter_code
_entity_poly.pdbx_strand_id
1 'polypeptide(L)'
;MADPKEERWIWVGFAKESRLLLRIVVGPRMQESADELIKGIDSCLDKNNKLPLFVSDGNNQYRVALFNLYNETVTPPKTGKRGRPKKPYKIPRTDLRYAQVIKERKGGKLVKVHKQVIFGNIEDISPSDITTSHIERQNLTFRQENERIARKTIGFSKKDYWLNKQMVYYLAFYDFIRPHSGLKLKIHPDDEDITNRKYIQRTPMMAAGKTDHIWSMEE
;
A
#
# COMPACT_ATOMS: atom_id res chain seq x y z
N MET A 1 -16.96 -18.96 14.85
CA MET A 1 -16.06 -18.08 14.06
C MET A 1 -14.68 -18.70 14.14
N ALA A 2 -13.93 -18.73 13.03
CA ALA A 2 -12.54 -19.21 13.05
C ALA A 2 -11.70 -18.33 13.99
N ASP A 3 -10.63 -18.89 14.58
CA ASP A 3 -9.68 -18.10 15.37
C ASP A 3 -9.15 -16.95 14.49
N PRO A 4 -9.11 -15.68 14.96
CA PRO A 4 -8.48 -14.59 14.23
C PRO A 4 -7.06 -14.89 13.73
N LYS A 5 -6.34 -15.80 14.40
CA LYS A 5 -5.02 -16.32 13.99
C LYS A 5 -5.07 -17.32 12.85
N GLU A 6 -6.22 -17.94 12.58
CA GLU A 6 -6.43 -18.87 11.47
C GLU A 6 -6.99 -18.17 10.23
N GLU A 7 -7.63 -17.02 10.37
CA GLU A 7 -8.07 -16.23 9.23
C GLU A 7 -6.86 -15.70 8.43
N ARG A 8 -6.98 -15.68 7.10
CA ARG A 8 -5.92 -15.20 6.21
C ARG A 8 -6.39 -14.01 5.38
N TRP A 9 -5.68 -12.90 5.57
CA TRP A 9 -5.86 -11.67 4.86
C TRP A 9 -4.69 -11.44 3.91
N ILE A 10 -5.00 -10.83 2.77
CA ILE A 10 -4.01 -10.33 1.83
C ILE A 10 -3.85 -8.83 2.11
N TRP A 11 -2.71 -8.48 2.70
CA TRP A 11 -2.31 -7.11 2.99
C TRP A 11 -1.51 -6.58 1.81
N VAL A 12 -1.83 -5.38 1.33
CA VAL A 12 -1.27 -4.87 0.08
C VAL A 12 -0.86 -3.41 0.22
N GLY A 13 0.38 -3.11 -0.15
CA GLY A 13 0.89 -1.76 -0.39
C GLY A 13 0.79 -1.44 -1.88
N PHE A 14 0.23 -0.27 -2.21
CA PHE A 14 -0.04 0.12 -3.59
C PHE A 14 0.29 1.59 -3.81
N ALA A 15 1.17 1.89 -4.78
CA ALA A 15 1.46 3.25 -5.20
C ALA A 15 0.46 3.68 -6.27
N LYS A 16 -0.35 4.70 -5.97
CA LYS A 16 -1.47 5.12 -6.82
C LYS A 16 -1.01 5.66 -8.17
N GLU A 17 0.08 6.44 -8.15
CA GLU A 17 0.58 7.23 -9.28
C GLU A 17 1.07 6.33 -10.42
N SER A 18 1.80 5.27 -10.08
CA SER A 18 2.31 4.28 -11.03
C SER A 18 1.47 3.00 -11.10
N ARG A 19 0.43 2.88 -10.26
CA ARG A 19 -0.33 1.64 -10.01
C ARG A 19 0.52 0.46 -9.54
N LEU A 20 1.67 0.71 -8.93
CA LEU A 20 2.65 -0.32 -8.57
C LEU A 20 2.23 -1.08 -7.31
N LEU A 21 2.32 -2.42 -7.33
CA LEU A 21 2.17 -3.26 -6.14
C LEU A 21 3.49 -3.31 -5.35
N LEU A 22 3.61 -2.47 -4.33
CA LEU A 22 4.86 -2.34 -3.57
C LEU A 22 5.17 -3.58 -2.73
N ARG A 23 4.16 -4.13 -2.06
CA ARG A 23 4.32 -5.26 -1.13
C ARG A 23 3.01 -6.00 -0.96
N ILE A 24 3.09 -7.33 -0.89
CA ILE A 24 1.98 -8.18 -0.49
C ILE A 24 2.42 -9.04 0.71
N VAL A 25 1.59 -9.08 1.75
CA VAL A 25 1.78 -9.93 2.92
C VAL A 25 0.55 -10.80 3.09
N VAL A 26 0.77 -12.11 3.25
CA VAL A 26 -0.29 -13.09 3.54
C VAL A 26 -0.23 -13.39 5.03
N GLY A 27 -1.27 -13.04 5.78
CA GLY A 27 -1.24 -13.23 7.22
C GLY A 27 -2.56 -12.88 7.92
N PRO A 28 -2.68 -13.15 9.22
CA PRO A 28 -3.87 -12.82 10.00
C PRO A 28 -4.09 -11.30 10.05
N ARG A 29 -5.30 -10.87 10.43
CA ARG A 29 -5.60 -9.43 10.61
C ARG A 29 -5.04 -8.93 11.95
N MET A 30 -3.73 -9.03 12.13
CA MET A 30 -3.00 -8.74 13.38
C MET A 30 -1.89 -7.70 13.18
N GLN A 31 -1.37 -7.18 14.30
CA GLN A 31 -0.31 -6.15 14.28
C GLN A 31 0.94 -6.61 13.53
N GLU A 32 1.33 -7.87 13.69
CA GLU A 32 2.51 -8.46 13.04
C GLU A 32 2.45 -8.36 11.52
N SER A 33 1.29 -8.61 10.91
CA SER A 33 1.13 -8.50 9.45
C SER A 33 1.14 -7.06 8.96
N ALA A 34 0.61 -6.12 9.76
CA ALA A 34 0.72 -4.69 9.45
C ALA A 34 2.18 -4.22 9.56
N ASP A 35 2.91 -4.65 10.59
CA ASP A 35 4.32 -4.32 10.78
C ASP A 35 5.17 -4.88 9.62
N GLU A 36 4.93 -6.12 9.19
CA GLU A 36 5.60 -6.71 8.04
C GLU A 36 5.31 -5.93 6.75
N LEU A 37 4.04 -5.55 6.52
CA LEU A 37 3.67 -4.78 5.35
C LEU A 37 4.39 -3.42 5.32
N ILE A 38 4.33 -2.67 6.43
CA ILE A 38 4.91 -1.32 6.50
C ILE A 38 6.44 -1.38 6.40
N LYS A 39 7.11 -2.37 7.00
CA LYS A 39 8.55 -2.60 6.81
C LYS A 39 8.90 -2.93 5.36
N GLY A 40 8.10 -3.77 4.70
CA GLY A 40 8.31 -4.10 3.29
C GLY A 40 8.12 -2.89 2.39
N ILE A 41 7.11 -2.04 2.64
CA ILE A 41 6.93 -0.78 1.91
C ILE A 41 8.14 0.13 2.13
N ASP A 42 8.57 0.30 3.38
CA ASP A 42 9.73 1.13 3.73
C ASP A 42 10.99 0.72 2.97
N SER A 43 11.24 -0.58 2.78
CA SER A 43 12.40 -1.07 2.01
C SER A 43 12.39 -0.65 0.54
N CYS A 44 11.23 -0.28 -0.02
CA CYS A 44 11.08 0.19 -1.39
C CYS A 44 11.14 1.72 -1.52
N LEU A 45 11.09 2.46 -0.41
CA LEU A 45 11.09 3.92 -0.41
C LEU A 45 12.52 4.48 -0.52
N ASP A 46 12.68 5.55 -1.30
CA ASP A 46 13.91 6.32 -1.35
C ASP A 46 14.10 7.09 -0.04
N LYS A 47 15.20 6.79 0.67
CA LYS A 47 15.51 7.37 1.98
C LYS A 47 15.92 8.85 1.90
N ASN A 48 16.27 9.34 0.72
CA ASN A 48 16.64 10.74 0.51
C ASN A 48 15.41 11.64 0.31
N ASN A 49 14.24 11.05 0.05
CA ASN A 49 13.01 11.79 -0.17
C ASN A 49 12.13 11.84 1.09
N LYS A 50 11.22 12.83 1.13
CA LYS A 50 10.16 12.90 2.16
C LYS A 50 9.26 11.67 2.07
N LEU A 51 8.69 11.28 3.21
CA LEU A 51 7.72 10.18 3.21
C LEU A 51 6.50 10.48 2.32
N PRO A 52 5.98 9.46 1.62
CA PRO A 52 4.73 9.59 0.89
C PRO A 52 3.57 9.80 1.87
N LEU A 53 2.44 10.26 1.34
CA LEU A 53 1.18 10.20 2.07
C LEU A 53 0.71 8.74 2.14
N PHE A 54 0.61 8.19 3.34
CA PHE A 54 0.00 6.88 3.55
C PHE A 54 -1.53 7.04 3.71
N VAL A 55 -2.31 6.19 3.03
CA VAL A 55 -3.77 6.16 3.16
C VAL A 55 -4.24 4.72 3.33
N SER A 56 -5.04 4.46 4.36
CA SER A 56 -5.61 3.12 4.60
C SER A 56 -7.09 3.16 4.95
N ASP A 57 -7.69 1.98 5.19
CA ASP A 57 -8.96 1.87 5.88
C ASP A 57 -8.83 2.25 7.38
N GLY A 58 -9.94 2.19 8.11
CA GLY A 58 -9.97 2.47 9.55
C GLY A 58 -9.29 1.42 10.45
N ASN A 59 -8.44 0.52 9.94
CA ASN A 59 -7.73 -0.44 10.79
C ASN A 59 -6.59 0.24 11.58
N ASN A 60 -6.68 0.20 12.92
CA ASN A 60 -5.70 0.83 13.80
C ASN A 60 -4.30 0.20 13.74
N GLN A 61 -4.16 -1.03 13.22
CA GLN A 61 -2.86 -1.71 13.13
C GLN A 61 -1.86 -0.96 12.24
N TYR A 62 -2.34 -0.30 11.18
CA TYR A 62 -1.51 0.55 10.32
C TYR A 62 -0.97 1.78 11.05
N ARG A 63 -1.81 2.40 11.90
CA ARG A 63 -1.38 3.55 12.73
C ARG A 63 -0.20 3.17 13.61
N VAL A 64 -0.32 2.03 14.30
CA VAL A 64 0.71 1.53 15.22
C VAL A 64 1.98 1.15 14.46
N ALA A 65 1.85 0.45 13.32
CA ALA A 65 2.99 0.05 12.49
C ALA A 65 3.76 1.27 11.96
N LEU A 66 3.05 2.27 11.41
CA LEU A 66 3.66 3.50 10.91
C LEU A 66 4.34 4.29 12.04
N PHE A 67 3.70 4.42 13.20
CA PHE A 67 4.32 5.11 14.35
C PHE A 67 5.57 4.39 14.84
N ASN A 68 5.52 3.06 14.98
CA ASN A 68 6.65 2.26 15.46
C ASN A 68 7.85 2.32 14.53
N LEU A 69 7.62 2.46 13.21
CA LEU A 69 8.69 2.58 12.23
C LEU A 69 9.19 4.02 12.07
N TYR A 70 8.28 5.00 12.01
CA TYR A 70 8.57 6.40 11.75
C TYR A 70 8.30 7.27 12.99
N ASN A 71 9.18 7.14 14.00
CA ASN A 71 9.18 7.96 15.21
C ASN A 71 10.54 8.59 15.48
N GLU A 72 10.51 9.68 16.24
CA GLU A 72 11.67 10.35 16.82
C GLU A 72 11.59 10.25 18.35
N THR A 73 12.75 10.09 19.00
CA THR A 73 12.84 10.07 20.46
C THR A 73 13.16 11.46 20.97
N VAL A 74 12.24 12.06 21.73
CA VAL A 74 12.42 13.36 22.36
C VAL A 74 12.91 13.15 23.80
N THR A 75 14.07 13.71 24.10
CA THR A 75 14.57 13.80 25.48
C THR A 75 14.19 15.14 26.07
N PRO A 76 13.28 15.20 27.05
CA PRO A 76 12.86 16.45 27.64
C PRO A 76 14.03 17.16 28.35
N PRO A 77 14.10 18.50 28.31
CA PRO A 77 15.15 19.23 28.98
C PRO A 77 15.12 18.97 30.50
N LYS A 78 16.30 18.99 31.13
CA LYS A 78 16.40 18.85 32.58
C LYS A 78 15.70 20.03 33.24
N THR A 79 14.73 19.76 34.12
CA THR A 79 13.93 20.78 34.79
C THR A 79 14.71 21.61 35.83
N GLY A 80 15.94 21.21 36.19
CA GLY A 80 16.73 21.84 37.26
C GLY A 80 16.20 21.64 38.69
N LYS A 81 14.97 21.15 38.84
CA LYS A 81 14.34 20.84 40.14
C LYS A 81 14.75 19.47 40.65
N ARG A 82 14.80 19.31 41.99
CA ARG A 82 15.03 18.01 42.66
C ARG A 82 13.90 17.03 42.29
N GLY A 83 14.27 15.87 41.76
CA GLY A 83 13.32 14.83 41.34
C GLY A 83 13.88 13.96 40.20
N ARG A 84 13.16 12.87 39.88
CA ARG A 84 13.53 11.98 38.77
C ARG A 84 13.33 12.71 37.44
N PRO A 85 14.35 12.81 36.55
CA PRO A 85 14.17 13.36 35.22
C PRO A 85 13.04 12.66 34.46
N LYS A 86 12.32 13.42 33.63
CA LYS A 86 11.31 12.84 32.74
C LYS A 86 11.99 11.86 31.77
N LYS A 87 11.39 10.68 31.59
CA LYS A 87 11.90 9.68 30.65
C LYS A 87 11.75 10.20 29.20
N PRO A 88 12.68 9.87 28.30
CA PRO A 88 12.49 10.09 26.87
C PRO A 88 11.20 9.43 26.39
N TYR A 89 10.53 10.06 25.43
CA TYR A 89 9.30 9.54 24.82
C TYR A 89 9.36 9.66 23.30
N LYS A 90 8.52 8.88 22.61
CA LYS A 90 8.47 8.84 21.15
C LYS A 90 7.37 9.75 20.62
N ILE A 91 7.68 10.47 19.55
CA ILE A 91 6.71 11.24 18.76
C ILE A 91 6.75 10.75 17.30
N PRO A 92 5.66 10.86 16.52
CA PRO A 92 5.73 10.56 15.10
C PRO A 92 6.75 11.48 14.41
N ARG A 93 7.44 10.96 13.39
CA ARG A 93 8.37 11.74 12.57
C ARG A 93 7.64 12.95 11.97
N THR A 94 8.31 14.09 11.90
CA THR A 94 7.65 15.37 11.52
C THR A 94 7.11 15.38 10.08
N ASP A 95 7.71 14.61 9.17
CA ASP A 95 7.29 14.47 7.77
C ASP A 95 6.35 13.27 7.52
N LEU A 96 5.99 12.50 8.57
CA LEU A 96 5.05 11.39 8.45
C LEU A 96 3.63 11.92 8.23
N ARG A 97 3.08 11.67 7.04
CA ARG A 97 1.70 11.98 6.68
C ARG A 97 0.90 10.70 6.53
N TYR A 98 -0.16 10.56 7.32
CA TYR A 98 -1.01 9.38 7.31
C TYR A 98 -2.47 9.73 7.57
N ALA A 99 -3.37 9.22 6.72
CA ALA A 99 -4.80 9.41 6.84
C ALA A 99 -5.58 8.10 6.67
N GLN A 100 -6.79 8.06 7.21
CA GLN A 100 -7.69 6.91 7.14
C GLN A 100 -9.01 7.29 6.48
N VAL A 101 -9.52 6.37 5.67
CA VAL A 101 -10.90 6.37 5.17
C VAL A 101 -11.73 5.42 6.03
N ILE A 102 -12.51 5.98 6.94
CA ILE A 102 -13.32 5.25 7.91
C ILE A 102 -14.74 5.11 7.38
N LYS A 103 -15.18 3.87 7.19
CA LYS A 103 -16.52 3.53 6.67
C LYS A 103 -17.43 3.15 7.84
N GLU A 104 -18.46 3.95 8.09
CA GLU A 104 -19.53 3.62 9.04
C GLU A 104 -20.55 2.71 8.36
N ARG A 105 -20.81 1.55 8.95
CA ARG A 105 -21.78 0.58 8.45
C ARG A 105 -22.84 0.27 9.51
N LYS A 106 -24.11 0.23 9.11
CA LYS A 106 -25.24 -0.22 9.95
C LYS A 106 -26.02 -1.28 9.19
N GLY A 107 -26.27 -2.42 9.82
CA GLY A 107 -26.95 -3.55 9.17
C GLY A 107 -26.26 -4.04 7.89
N GLY A 108 -24.93 -3.99 7.82
CA GLY A 108 -24.15 -4.37 6.63
C GLY A 108 -24.15 -3.35 5.49
N LYS A 109 -24.94 -2.28 5.57
CA LYS A 109 -24.99 -1.20 4.58
C LYS A 109 -24.02 -0.08 4.93
N LEU A 110 -23.37 0.51 3.93
CA LEU A 110 -22.55 1.70 4.11
C LEU A 110 -23.47 2.90 4.37
N VAL A 111 -23.27 3.58 5.50
CA VAL A 111 -24.06 4.75 5.91
C VAL A 111 -23.27 6.02 5.70
N LYS A 112 -21.99 6.01 6.06
CA LYS A 112 -21.14 7.20 6.00
C LYS A 112 -19.68 6.84 5.73
N VAL A 113 -18.96 7.78 5.11
CA VAL A 113 -17.51 7.70 4.93
C VAL A 113 -16.91 8.96 5.53
N HIS A 114 -15.94 8.78 6.42
CA HIS A 114 -15.19 9.85 7.06
C HIS A 114 -13.73 9.75 6.67
N LYS A 115 -13.09 10.89 6.43
CA LYS A 115 -11.65 11.00 6.20
C LYS A 115 -11.03 11.60 7.45
N GLN A 116 -10.00 10.96 7.98
CA GLN A 116 -9.33 11.41 9.20
C GLN A 116 -7.83 11.45 8.98
N VAL A 117 -7.19 12.59 9.23
CA VAL A 117 -5.74 12.69 9.31
C VAL A 117 -5.30 12.20 10.69
N ILE A 118 -4.36 11.27 10.72
CA ILE A 118 -3.85 10.62 11.94
C ILE A 118 -2.46 11.15 12.29
N PHE A 119 -1.59 11.31 11.29
CA PHE A 119 -0.26 11.93 11.42
C PHE A 119 -0.05 12.96 10.32
N GLY A 120 0.72 14.00 10.63
CA GLY A 120 0.98 15.13 9.75
C GLY A 120 -0.04 16.25 9.92
N ASN A 121 0.19 17.35 9.20
CA ASN A 121 -0.70 18.49 9.23
C ASN A 121 -1.86 18.34 8.24
N ILE A 122 -3.08 18.73 8.64
CA ILE A 122 -4.27 18.62 7.80
C ILE A 122 -4.24 19.59 6.61
N GLU A 123 -3.62 20.77 6.77
CA GLU A 123 -3.50 21.73 5.68
C GLU A 123 -2.57 21.24 4.55
N ASP A 124 -1.66 20.31 4.84
CA ASP A 124 -0.71 19.74 3.86
C ASP A 124 -1.28 18.53 3.09
N ILE A 125 -2.51 18.11 3.40
CA ILE A 125 -3.12 16.89 2.85
C ILE A 125 -4.42 17.27 2.16
N SER A 126 -4.42 17.21 0.83
CA SER A 126 -5.65 17.44 0.06
C SER A 126 -6.70 16.37 0.41
N PRO A 127 -7.96 16.76 0.69
CA PRO A 127 -9.05 15.82 0.90
C PRO A 127 -9.27 14.86 -0.27
N SER A 128 -8.91 15.23 -1.51
CA SER A 128 -9.01 14.35 -2.69
C SER A 128 -8.03 13.18 -2.65
N ASP A 129 -6.89 13.35 -1.97
CA ASP A 129 -5.83 12.34 -1.92
C ASP A 129 -6.11 11.25 -0.88
N ILE A 130 -6.92 11.57 0.13
CA ILE A 130 -7.39 10.59 1.12
C ILE A 130 -8.49 9.72 0.47
N THR A 131 -8.09 8.71 -0.31
CA THR A 131 -8.99 7.76 -0.95
C THR A 131 -8.43 6.34 -0.97
N THR A 132 -9.31 5.36 -0.81
CA THR A 132 -9.00 3.93 -0.95
C THR A 132 -9.54 3.33 -2.25
N SER A 133 -10.10 4.15 -3.15
CA SER A 133 -10.76 3.67 -4.37
C SER A 133 -9.84 2.84 -5.27
N HIS A 134 -8.56 3.20 -5.35
CA HIS A 134 -7.58 2.51 -6.19
C HIS A 134 -7.26 1.12 -5.64
N ILE A 135 -6.97 1.00 -4.34
CA ILE A 135 -6.72 -0.31 -3.72
C ILE A 135 -7.98 -1.16 -3.68
N GLU A 136 -9.17 -0.55 -3.53
CA GLU A 136 -10.45 -1.28 -3.63
C GLU A 136 -10.69 -1.84 -5.04
N ARG A 137 -10.37 -1.06 -6.08
CA ARG A 137 -10.39 -1.56 -7.47
C ARG A 137 -9.37 -2.67 -7.66
N GLN A 138 -8.17 -2.53 -7.12
CA GLN A 138 -7.14 -3.56 -7.20
C GLN A 138 -7.56 -4.85 -6.47
N ASN A 139 -8.22 -4.75 -5.33
CA ASN A 139 -8.82 -5.91 -4.64
C ASN A 139 -9.86 -6.64 -5.48
N LEU A 140 -10.62 -5.92 -6.30
CA LEU A 140 -11.51 -6.54 -7.28
C LEU A 140 -10.73 -7.23 -8.39
N THR A 141 -9.71 -6.58 -8.95
CA THR A 141 -8.83 -7.17 -9.99
C THR A 141 -8.17 -8.46 -9.52
N PHE A 142 -7.63 -8.49 -8.29
CA PHE A 142 -7.09 -9.70 -7.69
C PHE A 142 -8.12 -10.85 -7.70
N ARG A 143 -9.38 -10.59 -7.35
CA ARG A 143 -10.42 -11.62 -7.31
C ARG A 143 -10.84 -12.12 -8.69
N GLN A 144 -10.71 -11.28 -9.72
CA GLN A 144 -11.06 -11.65 -11.09
C GLN A 144 -9.98 -12.48 -11.76
N GLU A 145 -8.72 -12.25 -11.41
CA GLU A 145 -7.57 -12.82 -12.13
C GLU A 145 -6.85 -13.91 -11.33
N ASN A 146 -7.10 -14.00 -10.04
CA ASN A 146 -6.49 -14.99 -9.17
C ASN A 146 -7.59 -15.76 -8.43
N GLU A 147 -7.87 -16.98 -8.92
CA GLU A 147 -8.85 -17.87 -8.29
C GLU A 147 -8.54 -18.11 -6.81
N ARG A 148 -7.25 -18.09 -6.40
CA ARG A 148 -6.90 -18.29 -4.98
C ARG A 148 -7.44 -17.19 -4.05
N ILE A 149 -7.78 -16.03 -4.59
CA ILE A 149 -8.37 -14.88 -3.87
C ILE A 149 -9.87 -14.73 -4.18
N ALA A 150 -10.37 -15.42 -5.21
CA ALA A 150 -11.77 -15.39 -5.57
C ALA A 150 -12.65 -15.94 -4.43
N ARG A 151 -13.88 -15.45 -4.37
CA ARG A 151 -14.81 -15.81 -3.28
C ARG A 151 -15.57 -17.09 -3.66
N LYS A 152 -15.70 -18.03 -2.71
CA LYS A 152 -16.48 -19.27 -2.87
C LYS A 152 -16.03 -20.11 -4.09
N THR A 153 -14.72 -20.23 -4.29
CA THR A 153 -14.14 -21.15 -5.27
C THR A 153 -13.43 -22.31 -4.59
N ILE A 154 -13.23 -23.40 -5.33
CA ILE A 154 -12.42 -24.55 -4.91
C ILE A 154 -10.91 -24.33 -5.15
N GLY A 155 -10.53 -23.27 -5.87
CA GLY A 155 -9.13 -22.95 -6.22
C GLY A 155 -8.28 -22.32 -5.10
N PHE A 156 -8.63 -22.51 -3.82
CA PHE A 156 -7.92 -21.89 -2.70
C PHE A 156 -6.61 -22.62 -2.34
N SER A 157 -5.68 -21.90 -1.72
CA SER A 157 -4.46 -22.51 -1.16
C SER A 157 -4.71 -23.10 0.23
N LYS A 158 -4.31 -24.36 0.42
CA LYS A 158 -4.38 -25.04 1.73
C LYS A 158 -3.29 -24.63 2.72
N LYS A 159 -2.19 -24.03 2.23
CA LYS A 159 -1.04 -23.59 3.04
C LYS A 159 -0.64 -22.17 2.65
N ASP A 160 -0.26 -21.37 3.63
CA ASP A 160 0.20 -19.99 3.44
C ASP A 160 1.38 -19.89 2.47
N TYR A 161 2.29 -20.87 2.51
CA TYR A 161 3.42 -20.97 1.59
C TYR A 161 2.98 -20.89 0.12
N TRP A 162 1.97 -21.67 -0.29
CA TRP A 162 1.49 -21.70 -1.68
C TRP A 162 0.71 -20.44 -2.05
N LEU A 163 -0.04 -19.87 -1.11
CA LEU A 163 -0.71 -18.59 -1.32
C LEU A 163 0.32 -17.48 -1.53
N ASN A 164 1.35 -17.42 -0.68
CA ASN A 164 2.44 -16.45 -0.78
C ASN A 164 3.18 -16.58 -2.12
N LYS A 165 3.56 -17.79 -2.54
CA LYS A 165 4.18 -18.01 -3.86
C LYS A 165 3.31 -17.52 -5.01
N GLN A 166 2.00 -17.78 -4.99
CA GLN A 166 1.09 -17.24 -5.98
C GLN A 166 1.05 -15.70 -5.96
N MET A 167 1.04 -15.10 -4.76
CA MET A 167 0.98 -13.64 -4.64
C MET A 167 2.26 -12.96 -5.13
N VAL A 168 3.43 -13.54 -4.85
CA VAL A 168 4.71 -13.06 -5.36
C VAL A 168 4.75 -13.16 -6.88
N TYR A 169 4.32 -14.31 -7.43
CA TYR A 169 4.20 -14.49 -8.88
C TYR A 169 3.26 -13.45 -9.51
N TYR A 170 2.07 -13.25 -8.92
CA TYR A 170 1.10 -12.28 -9.43
C TYR A 170 1.67 -10.86 -9.38
N LEU A 171 2.36 -10.48 -8.30
CA LEU A 171 3.00 -9.17 -8.19
C LEU A 171 4.00 -8.97 -9.34
N ALA A 172 4.91 -9.91 -9.54
CA ALA A 172 5.90 -9.84 -10.63
C ALA A 172 5.21 -9.73 -12.01
N PHE A 173 4.23 -10.59 -12.29
CA PHE A 173 3.46 -10.53 -13.53
C PHE A 173 2.74 -9.18 -13.72
N TYR A 174 2.09 -8.68 -12.66
CA TYR A 174 1.31 -7.44 -12.72
C TYR A 174 2.20 -6.21 -12.93
N ASP A 175 3.36 -6.16 -12.28
CA ASP A 175 4.24 -5.00 -12.22
C ASP A 175 5.24 -4.94 -13.39
N PHE A 176 5.74 -6.08 -13.88
CA PHE A 176 6.79 -6.14 -14.90
C PHE A 176 6.28 -6.51 -16.30
N ILE A 177 5.29 -7.41 -16.38
CA ILE A 177 4.90 -8.06 -17.64
C ILE A 177 3.60 -7.48 -18.19
N ARG A 178 2.62 -7.22 -17.34
CA ARG A 178 1.28 -6.80 -17.79
C ARG A 178 1.23 -5.29 -18.09
N PRO A 179 0.90 -4.86 -19.33
CA PRO A 179 0.66 -3.46 -19.60
C PRO A 179 -0.72 -3.00 -19.09
N HIS A 180 -0.80 -1.76 -18.61
CA HIS A 180 -2.04 -1.19 -18.08
C HIS A 180 -2.58 -0.08 -18.95
N SER A 181 -3.88 -0.14 -19.25
CA SER A 181 -4.56 0.90 -20.04
C SER A 181 -4.45 2.29 -19.44
N GLY A 182 -4.46 2.41 -18.11
CA GLY A 182 -4.33 3.68 -17.40
C GLY A 182 -2.91 4.24 -17.33
N LEU A 183 -1.89 3.52 -17.84
CA LEU A 183 -0.49 3.95 -17.85
C LEU A 183 0.03 4.23 -19.27
N LYS A 184 -0.81 4.03 -20.29
CA LYS A 184 -0.46 4.27 -21.71
C LYS A 184 -0.06 5.74 -21.91
N LEU A 185 1.02 5.97 -22.66
CA LEU A 185 1.41 7.30 -23.12
C LEU A 185 0.95 7.48 -24.56
N LYS A 186 0.44 8.67 -24.89
CA LYS A 186 0.06 9.01 -26.26
C LYS A 186 1.33 9.26 -27.07
N ILE A 187 1.40 8.71 -28.28
CA ILE A 187 2.48 8.97 -29.22
C ILE A 187 2.20 10.31 -29.90
N HIS A 188 3.21 11.17 -29.98
CA HIS A 188 3.08 12.44 -30.67
C HIS A 188 3.27 12.24 -32.18
N PRO A 189 2.56 13.02 -33.04
CA PRO A 189 2.69 12.88 -34.49
C PRO A 189 4.12 13.11 -35.01
N ASP A 190 4.93 13.83 -34.25
CA ASP A 190 6.33 14.13 -34.55
C ASP A 190 7.29 13.01 -34.12
N ASP A 191 6.80 12.00 -33.38
CA ASP A 191 7.58 10.80 -33.12
C ASP A 191 7.63 9.98 -34.42
N GLU A 192 8.83 9.60 -34.88
CA GLU A 192 9.07 8.76 -36.06
C GLU A 192 8.59 7.30 -35.84
N ASP A 193 7.33 7.09 -35.42
CA ASP A 193 6.78 5.77 -35.22
C ASP A 193 6.24 5.20 -36.54
N ILE A 194 7.01 4.27 -37.09
CA ILE A 194 6.72 3.53 -38.32
C ILE A 194 5.50 2.59 -38.15
N THR A 195 5.00 2.38 -36.93
CA THR A 195 4.02 1.32 -36.61
C THR A 195 2.54 1.77 -36.55
N ASN A 196 2.19 3.02 -36.91
CA ASN A 196 0.82 3.57 -36.86
C ASN A 196 0.13 3.45 -35.47
N ARG A 197 0.90 3.26 -34.39
CA ARG A 197 0.35 3.12 -33.04
C ARG A 197 -0.02 4.48 -32.48
N LYS A 198 -1.12 4.55 -31.73
CA LYS A 198 -1.56 5.78 -31.05
C LYS A 198 -0.99 5.93 -29.64
N TYR A 199 -0.51 4.83 -29.05
CA TYR A 199 -0.10 4.77 -27.65
C TYR A 199 1.06 3.80 -27.42
N ILE A 200 2.01 4.21 -26.58
CA ILE A 200 3.03 3.35 -25.98
C ILE A 200 2.42 2.62 -24.78
N GLN A 201 2.54 1.30 -24.78
CA GLN A 201 2.12 0.45 -23.66
C GLN A 201 3.14 0.53 -22.52
N ARG A 202 2.66 0.57 -21.27
CA ARG A 202 3.53 0.63 -20.09
C ARG A 202 3.01 -0.27 -18.97
N THR A 203 3.94 -0.89 -18.26
CA THR A 203 3.69 -1.60 -17.00
C THR A 203 3.84 -0.66 -15.80
N PRO A 204 3.42 -1.07 -14.59
CA PRO A 204 3.63 -0.29 -13.37
C PRO A 204 5.11 0.00 -13.06
N MET A 205 6.02 -0.94 -13.33
CA MET A 205 7.47 -0.72 -13.15
C MET A 205 8.02 0.31 -14.13
N MET A 206 7.56 0.30 -15.38
CA MET A 206 7.88 1.36 -16.34
C MET A 206 7.29 2.71 -15.91
N ALA A 207 6.08 2.72 -15.35
CA ALA A 207 5.45 3.93 -14.81
C ALA A 207 6.22 4.50 -13.61
N ALA A 208 6.79 3.63 -12.79
CA ALA A 208 7.65 3.99 -11.66
C ALA A 208 9.10 4.34 -12.06
N GLY A 209 9.46 4.23 -13.36
CA GLY A 209 10.80 4.52 -13.86
C GLY A 209 11.86 3.52 -13.37
N LYS A 210 11.46 2.28 -13.07
CA LYS A 210 12.36 1.22 -12.58
C LYS A 210 12.81 0.27 -13.69
N THR A 211 12.06 0.22 -14.79
CA THR A 211 12.40 -0.49 -16.02
C THR A 211 12.01 0.38 -17.22
N ASP A 212 12.58 0.10 -18.38
CA ASP A 212 12.36 0.84 -19.63
C ASP A 212 11.59 0.03 -20.67
N HIS A 213 11.32 -1.25 -20.41
CA HIS A 213 10.57 -2.16 -21.28
C HIS A 213 9.60 -3.04 -20.51
N ILE A 214 8.70 -3.69 -21.26
CA ILE A 214 7.81 -4.74 -20.78
C ILE A 214 8.62 -6.04 -20.75
N TRP A 215 8.68 -6.68 -19.59
CA TRP A 215 9.44 -7.92 -19.42
C TRP A 215 8.71 -9.11 -20.04
N SER A 216 9.47 -10.11 -20.45
CA SER A 216 8.96 -11.44 -20.78
C SER A 216 8.71 -12.28 -19.52
N MET A 217 8.16 -13.49 -19.68
CA MET A 217 8.03 -14.45 -18.57
C MET A 217 9.37 -15.12 -18.19
N GLU A 218 10.35 -15.10 -19.09
CA GLU A 218 11.62 -15.81 -18.95
C GLU A 218 12.71 -14.96 -18.28
N GLU A 219 12.61 -13.63 -18.45
CA GLU A 219 13.42 -12.61 -17.76
C GLU A 219 13.04 -12.49 -16.28
#